data_AF-A0A6N8B7B5-F1
#
_entry.id   AF-A0A6N8B7B5-F1
#
_cell.length_a   1.000
_cell.length_b   1.000
_cell.length_c   1.000
_cell.angle_alpha   90.00
_cell.angle_beta   90.00
_cell.angle_gamma   90.00
#
_symmetry.space_group_name_H-M   'P 1'
#
loop_
_entity.id
_entity.type
_entity.pdbx_description
1 polymer ?
#
loop_
_entity_poly.entity_id
_entity_poly.type
_entity_poly.pdbx_seq_one_letter_code
_entity_poly.pdbx_strand_id
1 'polypeptide(L)'
;MRDKLFKGIIYSSMWFVGMLVIAKLLFVSQPLGYFWIAIIALSVLFGYESIDRLKVKDSMSYQISSWLSTYIGLTYYKQQLYLAEIVNNAVKRNDTKEAEEFLEHILRAEPENETARSLIVSIWGTSLLNNNREENVSRCI
;
A
#
# COMPACT_ATOMS: atom_id res chain seq x y z
N MET A 1 6.50 -13.85 -19.46
CA MET A 1 5.89 -12.93 -18.46
C MET A 1 5.10 -11.79 -19.13
N ARG A 2 5.63 -11.20 -20.22
CA ARG A 2 4.97 -10.19 -21.07
C ARG A 2 3.62 -10.65 -21.65
N ASP A 3 3.51 -11.91 -22.05
CA ASP A 3 2.30 -12.44 -22.71
C ASP A 3 1.10 -12.61 -21.77
N LYS A 4 1.33 -12.82 -20.46
CA LYS A 4 0.26 -12.88 -19.46
C LYS A 4 -0.33 -11.49 -19.18
N LEU A 5 0.52 -10.46 -19.14
CA LEU A 5 0.11 -9.06 -19.04
C LEU A 5 -0.67 -8.62 -20.28
N PHE A 6 -0.18 -8.98 -21.46
CA PHE A 6 -0.84 -8.63 -22.72
C PHE A 6 -2.23 -9.27 -22.87
N LYS A 7 -2.36 -10.56 -22.49
CA LYS A 7 -3.66 -11.23 -22.45
C LYS A 7 -4.62 -10.58 -21.45
N GLY A 8 -4.16 -10.23 -20.25
CA GLY A 8 -4.97 -9.53 -19.25
C GLY A 8 -5.50 -8.17 -19.74
N ILE A 9 -4.66 -7.41 -20.44
CA ILE A 9 -5.05 -6.12 -21.04
C ILE A 9 -6.09 -6.32 -22.15
N ILE A 10 -5.91 -7.33 -23.01
CA ILE A 10 -6.87 -7.64 -24.08
C ILE A 10 -8.22 -8.08 -23.53
N TYR A 11 -8.26 -8.95 -22.51
CA TYR A 11 -9.54 -9.37 -21.92
C TYR A 11 -10.24 -8.21 -21.20
N SER A 12 -9.48 -7.35 -20.51
CA SER A 12 -10.01 -6.16 -19.85
C SER A 12 -10.57 -5.15 -20.86
N SER A 13 -9.85 -4.88 -21.95
CA SER A 13 -10.31 -3.97 -22.99
C SER A 13 -11.53 -4.54 -23.73
N MET A 14 -11.57 -5.84 -24.00
CA MET A 14 -12.70 -6.51 -24.63
C MET A 14 -13.95 -6.49 -23.74
N TRP A 15 -13.79 -6.61 -22.41
CA TRP A 15 -14.88 -6.46 -21.45
C TRP A 15 -15.43 -5.03 -21.44
N PHE A 16 -14.56 -4.02 -21.45
CA PHE A 16 -14.95 -2.61 -21.51
C PHE A 16 -15.66 -2.24 -22.82
N VAL A 17 -15.18 -2.75 -23.96
CA VAL A 17 -15.84 -2.56 -25.26
C VAL A 17 -17.23 -3.22 -25.26
N GLY A 18 -17.36 -4.42 -24.68
CA GLY A 18 -18.64 -5.09 -24.50
C GLY A 18 -19.63 -4.26 -23.68
N MET A 19 -19.19 -3.71 -22.54
CA MET A 19 -20.01 -2.83 -21.70
C MET A 19 -20.40 -1.54 -22.42
N LEU A 20 -19.52 -0.95 -23.22
CA LEU A 20 -19.82 0.24 -24.04
C LEU A 20 -20.91 -0.03 -25.09
N VAL A 21 -20.84 -1.19 -25.75
CA VAL A 21 -21.86 -1.59 -26.75
C VAL A 21 -23.20 -1.84 -26.07
N ILE A 22 -23.21 -2.53 -24.93
CA ILE A 22 -24.43 -2.81 -24.15
C ILE A 22 -25.04 -1.50 -23.61
N ALA A 23 -24.22 -0.60 -23.07
CA ALA A 23 -24.69 0.70 -22.60
C ALA A 23 -25.26 1.54 -23.75
N LYS A 24 -24.61 1.56 -24.92
CA LYS A 24 -25.12 2.27 -26.10
C LYS A 24 -26.45 1.68 -26.57
N LEU A 25 -26.63 0.36 -26.52
CA LEU A 25 -27.87 -0.33 -26.91
C LEU A 25 -29.01 -0.12 -25.91
N LEU A 26 -28.73 -0.06 -24.61
CA LEU A 26 -29.74 0.16 -23.57
C LEU A 26 -30.19 1.62 -23.48
N PHE A 27 -29.32 2.58 -23.85
CA PHE A 27 -29.55 4.01 -23.68
C PHE A 27 -29.56 4.81 -25.01
N VAL A 28 -29.93 4.18 -26.13
CA VAL A 28 -29.96 4.76 -27.49
C VAL A 28 -30.70 6.12 -27.56
N SER A 29 -31.67 6.34 -26.68
CA SER A 29 -32.59 7.49 -26.73
C SER A 29 -32.36 8.55 -25.64
N GLN A 30 -31.36 8.38 -24.76
CA GLN A 30 -31.15 9.29 -23.64
C GLN A 30 -29.87 10.14 -23.80
N PRO A 31 -29.91 11.45 -23.49
CA PRO A 31 -28.75 12.36 -23.59
C PRO A 31 -27.60 11.99 -22.63
N LEU A 32 -27.80 11.00 -21.76
CA LEU A 32 -26.85 10.49 -20.76
C LEU A 32 -25.75 9.58 -21.34
N GLY A 33 -25.71 9.31 -22.65
CA GLY A 33 -24.63 8.54 -23.27
C GLY A 33 -23.23 9.16 -23.02
N TYR A 34 -23.13 10.49 -23.06
CA TYR A 34 -21.89 11.21 -22.76
C TYR A 34 -21.48 11.13 -21.29
N PHE A 35 -22.44 10.98 -20.37
CA PHE A 35 -22.19 10.81 -18.93
C PHE A 35 -21.47 9.50 -18.64
N TRP A 36 -21.89 8.40 -19.27
CA TRP A 36 -21.23 7.10 -19.12
C TRP A 36 -19.85 7.04 -19.77
N ILE A 37 -19.67 7.70 -20.92
CA ILE A 37 -18.35 7.82 -21.56
C ILE A 37 -17.39 8.60 -20.64
N ALA A 38 -17.85 9.68 -20.00
CA ALA A 38 -17.06 10.43 -19.03
C ALA A 38 -16.69 9.59 -17.80
N ILE A 39 -17.63 8.80 -17.26
CA ILE A 39 -17.35 7.87 -16.14
C ILE A 39 -16.30 6.83 -16.53
N ILE A 40 -16.40 6.25 -17.73
CA ILE A 40 -15.43 5.26 -18.21
C ILE A 40 -14.05 5.90 -18.42
N ALA A 41 -14.00 7.09 -19.02
CA ALA A 41 -12.75 7.83 -19.20
C ALA A 41 -12.10 8.18 -17.86
N LEU A 42 -12.88 8.63 -16.88
CA LEU A 42 -12.40 8.89 -15.51
C LEU A 42 -11.96 7.59 -14.84
N SER A 43 -12.68 6.49 -15.00
CA SER A 43 -12.30 5.18 -14.43
C SER A 43 -10.98 4.67 -15.00
N VAL A 44 -10.69 4.92 -16.28
CA VAL A 44 -9.40 4.58 -16.91
C VAL A 44 -8.29 5.51 -16.45
N LEU A 45 -8.55 6.81 -16.33
CA LEU A 45 -7.58 7.80 -15.83
C LEU A 45 -7.20 7.53 -14.38
N PHE A 46 -8.18 7.32 -13.49
CA PHE A 46 -7.93 7.00 -12.08
C PHE A 46 -7.44 5.57 -11.86
N GLY A 47 -7.87 4.61 -12.69
CA GLY A 47 -7.42 3.22 -12.59
C GLY A 47 -5.94 3.01 -12.97
N TYR A 48 -5.33 3.97 -13.68
CA TYR A 48 -3.92 3.90 -14.08
C TYR A 48 -2.96 4.53 -13.06
N GLU A 49 -3.45 5.41 -12.18
CA GLU A 49 -2.61 6.23 -11.31
C GLU A 49 -2.16 5.52 -10.03
N SER A 50 -2.77 4.40 -9.64
CA SER A 50 -2.60 3.87 -8.28
C SER A 50 -2.09 2.43 -8.22
N ILE A 51 -0.87 2.17 -8.69
CA ILE A 51 -0.09 1.05 -8.12
C ILE A 51 1.40 1.41 -8.13
N ASP A 52 1.82 2.20 -7.15
CA ASP A 52 3.22 2.17 -6.72
C ASP A 52 3.47 0.79 -6.12
N ARG A 53 3.82 -0.17 -6.98
CA ARG A 53 4.11 -1.53 -6.54
C ARG A 53 5.26 -1.47 -5.55
N LEU A 54 5.05 -2.04 -4.37
CA LEU A 54 6.11 -2.34 -3.41
C LEU A 54 7.28 -3.01 -4.16
N LYS A 55 8.41 -2.32 -4.21
CA LYS A 55 9.65 -2.80 -4.79
C LYS A 55 10.76 -2.65 -3.77
N VAL A 56 11.55 -3.71 -3.63
CA VAL A 56 12.81 -3.65 -2.90
C VAL A 56 13.74 -2.70 -3.68
N LYS A 57 14.28 -1.68 -3.00
CA LYS A 57 15.28 -0.78 -3.57
C LYS A 57 16.66 -1.23 -3.12
N ASP A 58 17.66 -1.12 -4.01
CA ASP A 58 19.06 -1.53 -3.72
C ASP A 58 19.71 -0.70 -2.60
N SER A 59 19.13 0.46 -2.25
CA SER A 59 19.60 1.32 -1.16
C SER A 59 19.06 0.93 0.23
N MET A 60 18.18 -0.07 0.33
CA MET A 60 17.61 -0.51 1.61
C MET A 60 18.60 -1.38 2.40
N SER A 61 18.48 -1.37 3.73
CA SER A 61 19.22 -2.33 4.56
C SER A 61 18.80 -3.77 4.23
N TYR A 62 19.70 -4.73 4.50
CA TYR A 62 19.40 -6.15 4.32
C TYR A 62 18.16 -6.58 5.11
N GLN A 63 17.96 -6.01 6.29
CA GLN A 63 16.82 -6.29 7.16
C GLN A 63 15.50 -5.80 6.55
N ILE A 64 15.44 -4.54 6.10
CA ILE A 64 14.25 -3.97 5.47
C ILE A 64 13.91 -4.70 4.16
N SER A 65 14.91 -5.02 3.34
CA SER A 65 14.70 -5.76 2.09
C SER A 65 14.17 -7.17 2.33
N SER A 66 14.68 -7.89 3.34
CA SER A 66 14.17 -9.19 3.76
C SER A 66 12.71 -9.12 4.23
N TRP A 67 12.39 -8.12 5.06
CA TRP A 67 11.02 -7.92 5.55
C TRP A 67 10.04 -7.60 4.43
N LEU A 68 10.44 -6.72 3.50
CA LEU A 68 9.63 -6.33 2.35
C LEU A 68 9.41 -7.50 1.39
N SER A 69 10.45 -8.29 1.12
CA SER A 69 10.35 -9.48 0.28
C SER A 69 9.34 -10.48 0.85
N THR A 70 9.39 -10.71 2.17
CA THR A 70 8.44 -11.59 2.87
C THR A 70 7.03 -11.01 2.81
N TYR A 71 6.86 -9.72 3.11
CA TYR A 71 5.57 -9.03 3.08
C TYR A 71 4.86 -9.14 1.72
N ILE A 72 5.59 -8.94 0.61
CA ILE A 72 5.05 -9.02 -0.75
C ILE A 72 4.56 -10.43 -1.09
N GLY A 73 5.19 -11.47 -0.52
CA GLY A 73 4.82 -12.87 -0.76
C GLY A 73 3.60 -13.36 0.03
N LEU A 74 3.07 -12.55 0.96
CA LEU A 74 1.98 -12.92 1.85
C LEU A 74 0.61 -12.49 1.33
N THR A 75 -0.43 -13.22 1.73
CA THR A 75 -1.83 -12.80 1.55
C THR A 75 -2.17 -11.64 2.49
N TYR A 76 -3.13 -10.77 2.13
CA TYR A 76 -3.54 -9.61 2.93
C TYR A 76 -3.69 -9.87 4.43
N TYR A 77 -4.44 -10.91 4.84
CA TYR A 77 -4.60 -11.24 6.26
C TYR A 77 -3.26 -11.56 6.96
N LYS A 78 -2.38 -12.29 6.27
CA LYS A 78 -1.04 -12.63 6.79
C LYS A 78 -0.10 -11.42 6.80
N GLN A 79 -0.26 -10.49 5.87
CA GLN A 79 0.49 -9.23 5.85
C GLN A 79 0.21 -8.43 7.13
N GLN A 80 -1.05 -8.34 7.56
CA GLN A 80 -1.39 -7.60 8.79
C GLN A 80 -0.78 -8.24 10.05
N LEU A 81 -0.83 -9.57 10.15
CA LEU A 81 -0.17 -10.28 11.26
C LEU A 81 1.35 -10.10 11.24
N TYR A 82 1.94 -10.18 10.05
CA TYR A 82 3.38 -10.02 9.86
C TYR A 82 3.86 -8.61 10.23
N LEU A 83 3.09 -7.57 9.92
CA LEU A 83 3.40 -6.20 10.32
C LEU A 83 3.48 -6.07 11.85
N ALA A 84 2.48 -6.57 12.55
CA ALA A 84 2.47 -6.55 14.01
C ALA A 84 3.63 -7.35 14.60
N GLU A 85 3.96 -8.51 14.03
CA GLU A 85 5.08 -9.34 14.47
C GLU A 85 6.43 -8.65 14.29
N ILE A 86 6.70 -8.09 13.11
CA ILE A 86 7.95 -7.37 12.81
C ILE A 86 8.13 -6.18 13.74
N VAL A 87 7.10 -5.36 13.92
CA VAL A 87 7.17 -4.17 14.78
C VAL A 87 7.40 -4.57 16.23
N ASN A 88 6.69 -5.57 16.75
CA ASN A 88 6.89 -6.06 18.12
C ASN A 88 8.31 -6.62 18.32
N ASN A 89 8.83 -7.37 17.35
CA ASN A 89 10.18 -7.91 17.42
C ASN A 89 11.25 -6.80 17.31
N ALA A 90 11.04 -5.80 16.46
CA ALA A 90 11.93 -4.66 16.34
C ALA A 90 11.96 -3.81 17.62
N VAL A 91 10.81 -3.55 18.23
CA VAL A 91 10.74 -2.86 19.53
C VAL A 91 11.49 -3.62 20.62
N LYS A 92 11.34 -4.96 20.67
CA LYS A 92 12.09 -5.80 21.63
C LYS A 92 13.60 -5.79 21.41
N ARG A 93 14.04 -5.68 20.16
CA ARG A 93 15.45 -5.67 19.76
C ARG A 93 16.07 -4.26 19.76
N ASN A 94 15.27 -3.23 19.98
CA ASN A 94 15.64 -1.83 19.87
C ASN A 94 16.00 -1.38 18.43
N ASP A 95 15.46 -2.09 17.43
CA ASP A 95 15.62 -1.82 15.99
C ASP A 95 14.49 -0.92 15.46
N THR A 96 14.06 0.06 16.26
CA THR A 96 12.84 0.85 16.01
C THR A 96 12.92 1.68 14.72
N LYS A 97 14.10 2.19 14.40
CA LYS A 97 14.34 3.00 13.20
C LYS A 97 14.11 2.22 11.90
N GLU A 98 14.54 0.97 11.85
CA GLU A 98 14.37 0.11 10.67
C GLU A 98 12.91 -0.32 10.50
N ALA A 99 12.20 -0.51 11.61
CA ALA A 99 10.76 -0.76 11.60
C ALA A 99 9.97 0.47 11.12
N GLU A 100 10.35 1.69 11.53
CA GLU A 100 9.77 2.93 11.01
C GLU A 100 9.98 3.07 9.50
N GLU A 101 11.23 2.93 9.02
CA GLU A 101 11.55 3.02 7.59
C GLU A 101 10.80 1.96 6.75
N PHE A 102 10.62 0.77 7.30
CA PHE A 102 9.82 -0.31 6.70
C PHE A 102 8.33 0.06 6.60
N LEU A 103 7.73 0.56 7.69
CA LEU A 103 6.32 0.98 7.71
C LEU A 103 6.06 2.18 6.80
N GLU A 104 6.98 3.13 6.72
CA GLU A 104 6.89 4.25 5.78
C GLU A 104 6.88 3.78 4.33
N HIS A 105 7.70 2.77 3.99
CA HIS A 105 7.69 2.18 2.65
C HIS A 105 6.36 1.53 2.30
N ILE A 106 5.73 0.88 3.28
CA ILE A 106 4.40 0.29 3.10
C ILE A 106 3.35 1.37 2.92
N LEU A 107 3.33 2.40 3.77
CA LEU A 107 2.34 3.49 3.69
C LEU A 107 2.47 4.33 2.41
N ARG A 108 3.67 4.45 1.84
CA ARG A 108 3.85 5.11 0.53
C ARG A 108 3.21 4.32 -0.61
N ALA A 109 3.26 2.99 -0.55
CA ALA A 109 2.66 2.13 -1.58
C ALA A 109 1.18 1.82 -1.32
N GLU A 110 0.78 1.73 -0.06
CA GLU A 110 -0.54 1.38 0.44
C GLU A 110 -0.98 2.42 1.50
N PRO A 111 -1.37 3.64 1.09
CA PRO A 111 -1.72 4.73 2.02
C PRO A 111 -2.92 4.42 2.91
N GLU A 112 -3.81 3.52 2.46
CA GLU A 112 -5.01 3.05 3.18
C GLU A 112 -4.72 1.93 4.18
N ASN A 113 -3.46 1.50 4.35
CA ASN A 113 -3.11 0.44 5.29
C ASN A 113 -3.19 0.94 6.75
N GLU A 114 -4.36 0.76 7.36
CA GLU A 114 -4.66 1.21 8.73
C GLU A 114 -3.75 0.59 9.79
N THR A 115 -3.36 -0.68 9.62
CA THR A 115 -2.49 -1.37 10.58
C THR A 115 -1.07 -0.79 10.56
N ALA A 116 -0.50 -0.56 9.37
CA ALA A 116 0.80 0.10 9.26
C ALA A 116 0.77 1.52 9.88
N ARG A 117 -0.34 2.25 9.68
CA ARG A 117 -0.54 3.58 10.28
C ARG A 117 -0.68 3.53 11.81
N SER A 118 -1.37 2.53 12.35
CA SER A 118 -1.50 2.36 13.80
C SER A 118 -0.16 1.98 14.43
N LEU A 119 0.61 1.09 13.79
CA LEU A 119 1.90 0.62 14.28
C LEU A 119 2.96 1.73 14.27
N ILE A 120 3.02 2.57 13.22
CA ILE A 120 4.01 3.66 13.19
C ILE A 120 3.74 4.69 14.29
N VAL A 121 2.47 5.02 14.53
CA VAL A 121 2.05 5.89 15.64
C VAL A 121 2.42 5.28 16.99
N SER A 122 2.27 3.97 17.14
CA SER A 122 2.67 3.26 18.36
C SER A 122 4.19 3.36 18.60
N ILE A 123 5.01 3.18 17.56
CA ILE A 123 6.47 3.31 17.69
C ILE A 123 6.82 4.75 18.11
N TRP A 124 6.25 5.77 17.47
CA TRP A 124 6.48 7.16 17.85
C TRP A 124 6.04 7.48 19.28
N GLY A 125 4.88 6.98 19.69
CA GLY A 125 4.38 7.11 21.05
C GLY A 125 5.35 6.51 22.08
N THR A 126 5.91 5.35 21.80
CA THR A 126 6.92 4.73 22.67
C THR A 126 8.24 5.49 22.69
N SER A 127 8.69 6.04 21.56
CA SER A 127 9.90 6.85 21.45
C SER A 127 9.81 8.14 22.27
N LEU A 128 8.68 8.85 22.17
CA LEU A 128 8.41 10.06 22.95
C LEU A 128 8.39 9.82 24.46
N LEU A 129 7.77 8.72 24.90
CA LEU A 129 7.75 8.35 26.32
C LEU A 129 9.14 8.00 26.84
N ASN A 130 9.97 7.36 26.03
CA ASN A 130 11.32 6.96 26.44
C ASN A 130 12.25 8.18 26.55
N ASN A 131 12.22 9.10 25.59
CA ASN A 131 13.01 10.34 25.64
C ASN A 131 12.67 11.20 26.86
N ASN A 132 11.37 11.33 27.20
CA ASN A 132 10.94 12.05 28.41
C ASN A 132 11.41 11.40 29.72
N ARG A 133 11.65 10.08 29.70
CA ARG A 133 12.13 9.36 30.88
C ARG A 133 13.63 9.56 31.08
N GLU A 134 14.41 9.52 30.02
CA GLU A 134 15.86 9.78 30.07
C GLU A 134 16.15 11.23 30.48
N GLU A 135 15.37 12.20 29.99
CA GLU A 135 15.55 13.61 30.35
C GLU A 135 15.22 13.88 31.84
N ASN A 136 14.21 13.21 32.40
CA ASN A 136 13.86 13.34 33.81
C ASN A 136 14.85 12.62 34.74
N VAL A 137 15.46 11.51 34.31
CA VAL A 137 16.51 10.83 35.08
C VAL A 137 17.80 11.65 35.09
N SER A 138 18.14 12.33 33.97
CA SER A 138 19.31 13.20 33.89
C SER A 138 19.20 14.50 34.70
N ARG A 139 17.99 14.94 35.07
CA ARG A 139 17.77 16.11 35.95
C ARG A 139 17.80 15.78 37.44
N CYS A 140 17.80 14.50 37.81
CA CYS A 140 17.82 14.03 39.20
C CYS A 140 19.20 13.49 39.64
N ILE A 141 20.24 13.66 38.82
CA ILE A 141 21.65 13.38 39.14
C ILE A 141 22.40 14.71 39.09
#